data_AF-A0A9E6CR97-F1
#
_entry.id   AF-A0A9E6CR97-F1
#
_cell.length_a   1.000
_cell.length_b   1.000
_cell.length_c   1.000
_cell.angle_alpha   90.00
_cell.angle_beta   90.00
_cell.angle_gamma   90.00
#
_symmetry.space_group_name_H-M   'P 1'
#
loop_
_entity.id
_entity.type
_entity.pdbx_description
1 polymer ?
#
loop_
_entity_poly.entity_id
_entity_poly.type
_entity_poly.pdbx_seq_one_letter_code
_entity_poly.pdbx_strand_id
1 'polypeptide(L)' 'MKIKQLEINGFKSFHEKARIEFPPGISAVVGPNGCGKSNIVDALRWV' A
#
# COMPACT_ATOMS: atom_id res chain seq x y z
N MET A 1 -4.81 -3.93 -17.06
CA MET A 1 -5.18 -4.21 -15.65
C MET A 1 -4.88 -2.96 -14.83
N LYS A 2 -5.80 -2.49 -13.98
CA LYS A 2 -5.57 -1.33 -13.08
C LYS A 2 -5.96 -1.73 -11.67
N ILE A 3 -5.12 -1.42 -10.69
CA ILE A 3 -5.44 -1.60 -9.27
C ILE A 3 -6.44 -0.51 -8.90
N LYS A 4 -7.58 -0.89 -8.32
CA LYS A 4 -8.58 0.07 -7.82
C LYS A 4 -8.38 0.37 -6.34
N GLN A 5 -8.02 -0.67 -5.58
CA GLN A 5 -7.93 -0.62 -4.14
C GLN A 5 -6.96 -1.70 -3.65
N LEU A 6 -6.28 -1.42 -2.55
CA LEU A 6 -5.51 -2.37 -1.75
C LEU A 6 -6.03 -2.34 -0.30
N GLU A 7 -6.42 -3.48 0.23
CA GLU A 7 -6.66 -3.66 1.67
C GLU A 7 -5.50 -4.44 2.28
N ILE A 8 -4.90 -3.91 3.34
CA ILE A 8 -3.77 -4.50 4.05
C ILE A 8 -4.18 -4.67 5.51
N ASN A 9 -4.00 -5.85 6.09
CA ASN A 9 -4.28 -6.10 7.51
C ASN A 9 -3.28 -7.14 8.04
N GLY A 10 -2.57 -6.82 9.11
CA GLY A 10 -1.55 -7.70 9.71
C GLY A 10 -0.32 -7.96 8.83
N PHE A 11 0.02 -7.06 7.89
CA PHE A 11 1.16 -7.26 6.98
C PHE A 11 2.31 -6.29 7.26
N LYS A 12 3.44 -6.83 7.69
CA LYS A 12 4.66 -6.07 8.06
C LYS A 12 4.32 -4.91 9.01
N SER A 13 4.53 -3.66 8.58
CA SER A 13 4.23 -2.48 9.40
C SER A 13 2.75 -2.15 9.52
N PHE A 14 1.88 -2.75 8.69
CA PHE A 14 0.42 -2.54 8.71
C PHE A 14 -0.25 -3.53 9.66
N HIS A 15 -0.11 -3.29 10.97
CA HIS A 15 -0.72 -4.11 12.01
C HIS A 15 -2.25 -3.96 12.01
N GLU A 16 -2.74 -2.73 11.85
CA GLU A 16 -4.16 -2.41 11.71
C GLU A 16 -4.60 -2.47 10.25
N LYS A 17 -5.91 -2.59 10.04
CA LYS A 17 -6.50 -2.58 8.70
C LYS A 17 -6.30 -1.22 8.03
N ALA A 18 -5.58 -1.21 6.92
CA ALA A 18 -5.42 -0.08 6.03
C ALA A 18 -6.15 -0.31 4.70
N ARG A 19 -6.82 0.72 4.21
CA ARG A 19 -7.47 0.74 2.89
C ARG A 19 -6.88 1.87 2.06
N ILE A 20 -6.30 1.51 0.91
CA ILE A 20 -5.66 2.45 -0.02
C ILE A 20 -6.43 2.41 -1.33
N GLU A 21 -6.96 3.55 -1.75
CA GLU A 21 -7.65 3.71 -3.04
C GLU A 21 -6.70 4.30 -4.08
N PHE A 22 -6.72 3.72 -5.29
CA PHE A 22 -5.87 4.16 -6.39
C PHE A 22 -6.73 4.87 -7.44
N PRO A 23 -6.71 6.21 -7.49
CA PRO A 23 -7.43 6.95 -8.50
C PRO A 23 -6.82 6.70 -9.89
N PRO A 24 -7.58 6.95 -10.98
CA PRO A 24 -7.03 6.93 -12.32
C PRO A 24 -5.85 7.90 -12.45
N GLY A 25 -4.77 7.47 -13.12
CA GLY A 25 -3.58 8.30 -13.36
C GLY A 25 -2.36 7.77 -12.62
N ILE A 26 -1.57 8.69 -12.05
CA ILE A 26 -0.34 8.40 -11.32
C ILE A 26 -0.59 8.61 -9.82
N SER A 27 -0.29 7.61 -9.01
CA SER A 27 -0.32 7.71 -7.54
C SER A 27 1.10 7.72 -6.99
N ALA A 28 1.39 8.65 -6.08
CA ALA A 28 2.67 8.71 -5.38
C ALA A 28 2.48 8.40 -3.90
N VAL A 29 3.32 7.54 -3.34
CA VAL A 29 3.34 7.20 -1.91
C VAL A 29 4.56 7.87 -1.28
N VAL A 30 4.33 8.77 -0.32
CA VAL A 30 5.36 9.61 0.31
C VAL A 30 5.28 9.55 1.84
N GLY A 31 6.36 9.98 2.51
CA GLY A 31 6.50 9.93 3.98
C GLY A 31 7.94 9.67 4.44
N PRO A 32 8.21 9.74 5.76
CA PRO A 32 9.55 9.55 6.32
C PRO A 32 10.17 8.18 6.03
N ASN A 33 11.50 8.07 6.10
CA ASN A 33 12.18 6.78 5.96
C ASN A 33 11.80 5.83 7.11
N GLY A 34 11.61 4.55 6.78
CA GLY A 34 11.17 3.54 7.75
C GLY A 34 9.66 3.49 8.04
N CYS A 35 8.85 4.45 7.58
CA CYS A 35 7.41 4.48 7.90
C CYS A 35 6.54 3.44 7.16
N GLY A 36 7.15 2.52 6.40
CA GLY A 36 6.42 1.43 5.73
C GLY A 36 5.96 1.68 4.29
N LYS A 37 6.43 2.73 3.60
CA LYS A 37 6.07 3.00 2.19
C LYS A 37 6.36 1.82 1.26
N SER A 38 7.56 1.23 1.34
CA SER A 38 7.93 0.07 0.52
C SER A 38 7.10 -1.17 0.84
N ASN A 39 6.54 -1.27 2.06
CA ASN A 39 5.67 -2.39 2.44
C ASN A 39 4.34 -2.39 1.66
N ILE A 40 3.90 -1.24 1.12
CA ILE A 40 2.74 -1.18 0.22
C ILE A 40 3.06 -1.92 -1.09
N VAL A 41 4.26 -1.70 -1.64
CA VAL A 41 4.72 -2.39 -2.85
C VAL A 41 4.93 -3.87 -2.58
N ASP A 42 5.47 -4.23 -1.42
CA ASP A 42 5.63 -5.63 -1.02
C ASP A 42 4.27 -6.34 -0.88
N ALA A 43 3.25 -5.68 -0.31
CA ALA A 43 1.91 -6.23 -0.20
C ALA A 43 1.28 -6.46 -1.58
N LEU A 44 1.47 -5.53 -2.52
CA LEU A 44 1.01 -5.68 -3.91
C LEU A 44 1.68 -6.83 -4.65
N ARG A 45 2.94 -7.15 -4.33
CA ARG A 45 3.71 -8.23 -4.96
C ARG A 45 3.46 -9.60 -4.33
N TRP A 46 3.02 -9.63 -3.07
CA TRP A 46 2.80 -10.87 -2.32
C TRP A 46 1.57 -11.65 -2.81
N VAL A 47 0.60 -10.95 -3.38
CA VAL A 47 -0.64 -11.51 -3.95
C VAL A 47 -0.53 -11.74 -5.45
#